data_AF-A0A3A9AXU2-F1
#
_entry.id   AF-A0A3A9AXU2-F1
#
_cell.length_a   1.000
_cell.length_b   1.000
_cell.length_c   1.000
_cell.angle_alpha   90.00
_cell.angle_beta   90.00
_cell.angle_gamma   90.00
#
_symmetry.space_group_name_H-M   'P 1'
#
loop_
_entity.id
_entity.type
_entity.pdbx_description
1 polymer ?
#
loop_
_entity_poly.entity_id
_entity_poly.type
_entity_poly.pdbx_seq_one_letter_code
_entity_poly.pdbx_strand_id
1 'polypeptide(L)'
;MTRKKLILCAALLLLIVAATVPALLFLYKGRNDTTPFQEKVKLLQEYALADWVYQELGDAPAGEAGNVVFLSVSDGTSRASVYTGTGVTLDEAWLSAVNKADSALKKKKINPKWVKADVIYSSETVQTQELFQIIGSYRHEFFRYGVSFDENFQTALLEAELNGAKIYDYENGGINRETLNRYLKALKRSTLKQFPLSCTLFQCAGWICDEDNTVYELSASGLDYGRRKVDILDADYAKDLILNASNFLVNQVKEDGSFIYGIYPRFDEEIDNYNIVRHASSLWSLICRYRLSPDQALAEKINQTIDYMLTQIIYDPNGRAYLYEKKDDEIKLGGCGLAVVALTEYMEVFDDNRYKDVCCALGEGILSLFDQASGEYYHVLNGDFSQKEAFRTVYYDGEATFALCRLYGLTKNKVWLDAAQSAVEHFIQADYTQYKDHWVAYSMNEITKYIPDNMDYYAFALENAQVNLEEIKNRDTTYHTYLELLMATFEIYDRMVENGGLAAGFDLEAFLNTIYTRADRQLNGYFYPEYAMYMDNPERILNTFMVRHDGYRVRIDDVQHNIGGYYLYYMNYDKLVAYGMLDTVGK
;
A
#
# COMPACT_ATOMS: atom_id res chain seq x y z
N MET A 1 77.30 26.88 5.60
CA MET A 1 76.30 26.53 6.63
C MET A 1 76.90 25.47 7.55
N THR A 2 77.01 25.70 8.86
CA THR A 2 77.68 24.77 9.79
C THR A 2 76.92 23.45 9.91
N ARG A 3 77.64 22.32 10.07
CA ARG A 3 77.08 20.94 10.16
C ARG A 3 75.92 20.83 11.15
N LYS A 4 75.94 21.60 12.25
CA LYS A 4 74.83 21.73 13.22
C LYS A 4 73.54 22.32 12.63
N LYS A 5 73.61 23.32 11.75
CA LYS A 5 72.41 23.92 11.11
C LYS A 5 71.76 22.96 10.11
N LEU A 6 72.55 22.13 9.41
CA LEU A 6 72.02 21.11 8.50
C LEU A 6 71.29 20.00 9.26
N ILE A 7 71.84 19.55 10.40
CA ILE A 7 71.21 18.55 11.26
C ILE A 7 69.91 19.08 11.87
N LEU A 8 69.89 20.35 12.31
CA LEU A 8 68.65 20.96 12.81
C LEU A 8 67.58 21.10 11.73
N CYS A 9 67.93 21.49 10.50
CA CYS A 9 66.96 21.60 9.41
C CYS A 9 66.42 20.23 9.00
N ALA A 10 67.27 19.20 8.94
CA ALA A 10 66.85 17.83 8.66
C ALA A 10 65.95 17.26 9.76
N ALA A 11 66.27 17.53 11.04
CA ALA A 11 65.43 17.12 12.16
C ALA A 11 64.07 17.84 12.17
N LEU A 12 64.03 19.13 11.79
CA LEU A 12 62.79 19.90 11.67
C LEU A 12 61.91 19.37 10.52
N LEU A 13 62.50 19.05 9.38
CA LEU A 13 61.81 18.43 8.24
C LEU A 13 61.26 17.04 8.60
N LEU A 14 62.04 16.22 9.30
CA LEU A 14 61.59 14.92 9.81
C LEU A 14 60.44 15.06 10.81
N LEU A 15 60.47 16.06 11.69
CA LEU A 15 59.37 16.36 12.61
C LEU A 15 58.11 16.85 11.89
N ILE A 16 58.25 17.70 10.86
CA ILE A 16 57.11 18.15 10.05
C ILE A 16 56.52 16.98 9.27
N VAL A 17 57.32 16.12 8.64
CA VAL A 17 56.83 14.91 7.94
C VAL A 17 56.20 13.92 8.92
N ALA A 18 56.83 13.70 10.09
CA ALA A 18 56.30 12.82 11.13
C ALA A 18 55.02 13.35 11.80
N ALA A 19 54.73 14.65 11.72
CA ALA A 19 53.48 15.23 12.20
C ALA A 19 52.41 15.31 11.10
N THR A 20 52.80 15.61 9.86
CA THR A 20 51.87 15.80 8.73
C THR A 20 51.39 14.48 8.14
N VAL A 21 52.23 13.46 8.05
CA VAL A 21 51.84 12.15 7.47
C VAL A 21 50.81 11.43 8.35
N PRO A 22 50.97 11.34 9.69
CA PRO A 22 49.92 10.79 10.55
C PRO A 22 48.66 11.64 10.59
N ALA A 23 48.76 12.97 10.48
CA ALA A 23 47.60 13.86 10.43
C ALA A 23 46.80 13.71 9.11
N LEU A 24 47.49 13.61 7.97
CA LEU A 24 46.88 13.29 6.67
C LEU A 24 46.30 11.87 6.64
N LEU A 25 46.99 10.90 7.24
CA LEU A 25 46.49 9.54 7.42
C LEU A 25 45.28 9.50 8.35
N PHE A 26 45.22 10.31 9.43
CA PHE A 26 44.06 10.44 10.30
C PHE A 26 42.89 11.14 9.61
N LEU A 27 43.15 12.14 8.76
CA LEU A 27 42.15 12.82 7.95
C LEU A 27 41.55 11.91 6.87
N TYR A 28 42.32 10.93 6.38
CA TYR A 28 41.85 9.90 5.44
C TYR A 28 41.25 8.66 6.12
N LYS A 29 41.65 8.30 7.35
CA LYS A 29 41.21 7.09 8.08
C LYS A 29 39.75 7.09 8.56
N GLY A 30 38.95 8.09 8.20
CA GLY A 30 37.59 8.23 8.70
C GLY A 30 36.57 8.73 7.68
N ARG A 31 36.91 8.80 6.39
CA ARG A 31 35.94 9.16 5.35
C ARG A 31 35.35 7.89 4.75
N ASN A 32 34.03 7.82 4.70
CA ASN A 32 33.35 6.70 4.06
C ASN A 32 33.46 6.79 2.55
N ASP A 33 33.47 5.61 1.91
CA ASP A 33 33.39 5.52 0.47
C ASP A 33 32.02 6.02 0.01
N THR A 34 32.05 6.94 -0.95
CA THR A 34 30.86 7.57 -1.54
C THR A 34 30.70 7.18 -3.01
N THR A 35 31.54 6.28 -3.52
CA THR A 35 31.48 5.77 -4.89
C THR A 35 30.08 5.26 -5.26
N PRO A 36 29.37 4.46 -4.42
CA PRO A 36 28.01 4.02 -4.75
C PRO A 36 27.02 5.18 -4.90
N PHE A 37 27.16 6.25 -4.10
CA PHE A 37 26.33 7.45 -4.25
C PHE A 37 26.63 8.16 -5.58
N GLN A 38 27.91 8.32 -5.90
CA GLN A 38 28.34 9.02 -7.13
C GLN A 38 27.88 8.29 -8.39
N GLU A 39 27.91 6.95 -8.39
CA GLU A 39 27.39 6.12 -9.48
C GLU A 39 25.89 6.33 -9.69
N LYS A 40 25.10 6.25 -8.61
CA LYS A 40 23.64 6.48 -8.68
C LYS A 40 23.29 7.91 -9.11
N VAL A 41 24.02 8.92 -8.60
CA VAL A 41 23.84 10.31 -9.02
C VAL A 41 24.14 10.50 -10.50
N LYS A 42 25.19 9.87 -11.03
CA LYS A 42 25.51 9.97 -12.46
C LYS A 42 24.37 9.41 -13.31
N LEU A 43 23.80 8.27 -12.93
CA LEU A 43 22.65 7.71 -13.62
C LEU A 43 21.44 8.65 -13.56
N LEU A 44 21.13 9.19 -12.37
CA LEU A 44 20.03 10.16 -12.24
C LEU A 44 20.27 11.43 -13.07
N GLN A 45 21.52 11.88 -13.20
CA GLN A 45 21.89 13.06 -13.96
C GLN A 45 21.53 12.91 -15.45
N GLU A 46 21.66 11.71 -16.01
CA GLU A 46 21.30 11.43 -17.41
C GLU A 46 19.81 11.66 -17.69
N TYR A 47 18.95 11.54 -16.68
CA TYR A 47 17.50 11.75 -16.78
C TYR A 47 17.11 13.17 -16.36
N ALA A 48 17.54 13.60 -15.17
CA ALA A 48 17.13 14.86 -14.57
C ALA A 48 17.71 16.10 -15.29
N LEU A 49 18.80 15.93 -16.05
CA LEU A 49 19.40 16.98 -16.88
C LEU A 49 19.31 16.64 -18.38
N ALA A 50 18.28 15.90 -18.80
CA ALA A 50 18.01 15.68 -20.22
C ALA A 50 17.45 16.95 -20.89
N ASP A 51 17.70 17.15 -22.19
CA ASP A 51 17.28 18.36 -22.93
C ASP A 51 15.79 18.69 -22.81
N TRP A 52 14.93 17.66 -22.77
CA TRP A 52 13.48 17.84 -22.66
C TRP A 52 13.09 18.40 -21.28
N VAL A 53 13.83 18.06 -20.22
CA VAL A 53 13.58 18.60 -18.86
C VAL A 53 13.80 20.11 -18.86
N TYR A 54 14.88 20.59 -19.46
CA TYR A 54 15.13 22.03 -19.59
C TYR A 54 14.01 22.76 -20.33
N GLN A 55 13.43 22.13 -21.36
CA GLN A 55 12.34 22.71 -22.13
C GLN A 55 11.05 22.83 -21.31
N GLU A 56 10.81 21.91 -20.37
CA GLU A 56 9.61 21.90 -19.55
C GLU A 56 9.72 22.77 -18.28
N LEU A 57 10.89 22.85 -17.63
CA LEU A 57 11.07 23.57 -16.37
C LEU A 57 11.09 25.11 -16.52
N GLY A 58 11.49 25.62 -17.68
CA GLY A 58 11.79 27.04 -17.87
C GLY A 58 13.05 27.50 -17.11
N ASP A 59 13.32 28.81 -17.12
CA ASP A 59 14.61 29.35 -16.66
C ASP A 59 14.76 29.45 -15.13
N ALA A 60 13.65 29.68 -14.40
CA ALA A 60 13.66 29.94 -12.96
C ALA A 60 12.39 29.40 -12.26
N PRO A 61 12.17 28.07 -12.23
CA PRO A 61 10.96 27.47 -11.68
C PRO A 61 10.78 27.71 -10.17
N ALA A 62 11.85 28.07 -9.44
CA ALA A 62 11.83 28.39 -8.02
C ALA A 62 11.83 29.90 -7.71
N GLY A 63 11.45 30.74 -8.68
CA GLY A 63 11.40 32.20 -8.53
C GLY A 63 12.80 32.80 -8.36
N GLU A 64 12.99 33.67 -7.35
CA GLU A 64 14.28 34.35 -7.12
C GLU A 64 15.43 33.40 -6.76
N ALA A 65 15.13 32.19 -6.29
CA ALA A 65 16.13 31.16 -6.01
C ALA A 65 16.69 30.50 -7.30
N GLY A 66 16.11 30.81 -8.47
CA GLY A 66 16.47 30.23 -9.76
C GLY A 66 16.01 28.78 -9.87
N ASN A 67 16.98 27.87 -9.77
CA ASN A 67 16.78 26.43 -9.87
C ASN A 67 17.04 25.76 -8.51
N VAL A 68 16.20 24.77 -8.16
CA VAL A 68 16.30 24.03 -6.89
C VAL A 68 16.18 22.53 -7.13
N VAL A 69 17.12 21.78 -6.56
CA VAL A 69 17.20 20.31 -6.63
C VAL A 69 17.29 19.75 -5.22
N PHE A 70 16.55 18.67 -4.94
CA PHE A 70 16.68 17.89 -3.72
C PHE A 70 17.23 16.51 -4.06
N LEU A 71 18.24 16.06 -3.32
CA LEU A 71 18.71 14.68 -3.34
C LEU A 71 18.35 14.00 -2.01
N SER A 72 17.43 13.04 -2.07
CA SER A 72 17.05 12.20 -0.94
C SER A 72 17.89 10.92 -0.99
N VAL A 73 18.56 10.57 0.11
CA VAL A 73 19.42 9.38 0.20
C VAL A 73 18.97 8.52 1.38
N SER A 74 18.72 7.24 1.14
CA SER A 74 18.35 6.26 2.17
C SER A 74 19.19 4.99 2.04
N ASP A 75 19.50 4.38 3.19
CA ASP A 75 20.06 3.03 3.30
C ASP A 75 18.98 1.94 3.36
N GLY A 76 17.71 2.33 3.35
CA GLY A 76 16.56 1.44 3.46
C GLY A 76 16.16 1.10 4.90
N THR A 77 16.97 1.42 5.90
CA THR A 77 16.69 1.07 7.30
C THR A 77 16.29 2.28 8.15
N SER A 78 16.59 3.48 7.66
CA SER A 78 16.23 4.73 8.31
C SER A 78 15.67 5.75 7.33
N ARG A 79 14.88 6.68 7.86
CA ARG A 79 14.33 7.80 7.10
C ARG A 79 15.41 8.54 6.31
N ALA A 80 15.10 8.84 5.06
CA ALA A 80 16.01 9.45 4.11
C ALA A 80 16.58 10.78 4.61
N SER A 81 17.86 11.02 4.30
CA SER A 81 18.48 12.35 4.43
C SER A 81 18.26 13.14 3.14
N VAL A 82 17.68 14.33 3.23
CA VAL A 82 17.41 15.21 2.07
C VAL A 82 18.38 16.39 2.00
N TYR A 83 19.01 16.56 0.85
CA TYR A 83 20.02 17.59 0.57
C TYR A 83 19.55 18.54 -0.52
N THR A 84 19.41 19.83 -0.19
CA THR A 84 18.90 20.85 -1.10
C THR A 84 20.04 21.63 -1.77
N GLY A 85 20.05 21.69 -3.09
CA GLY A 85 20.91 22.53 -3.91
C GLY A 85 20.12 23.63 -4.59
N THR A 86 20.71 24.82 -4.69
CA THR A 86 20.18 26.00 -5.36
C THR A 86 21.24 26.53 -6.33
N GLY A 87 20.83 27.11 -7.45
CA GLY A 87 21.73 27.64 -8.48
C GLY A 87 21.02 28.53 -9.49
N VAL A 88 21.78 29.34 -10.23
CA VAL A 88 21.21 30.15 -11.31
C VAL A 88 20.75 29.24 -12.44
N THR A 89 21.53 28.20 -12.73
CA THR A 89 21.17 27.14 -13.68
C THR A 89 20.84 25.84 -12.96
N LEU A 90 20.14 24.93 -13.66
CA LEU A 90 19.85 23.61 -13.15
C LEU A 90 21.13 22.80 -12.87
N ASP A 91 22.15 22.90 -13.73
CA ASP A 91 23.46 22.26 -13.49
C ASP A 91 24.13 22.74 -12.19
N GLU A 92 24.06 24.05 -11.91
CA GLU A 92 24.60 24.62 -10.66
C GLU A 92 23.83 24.13 -9.44
N ALA A 93 22.49 24.07 -9.52
CA ALA A 93 21.65 23.56 -8.45
C ALA A 93 21.91 22.07 -8.20
N TRP A 94 22.03 21.27 -9.26
CA TRP A 94 22.39 19.86 -9.21
C TRP A 94 23.74 19.65 -8.54
N LEU A 95 24.79 20.31 -9.03
CA LEU A 95 26.14 20.22 -8.47
C LEU A 95 26.18 20.67 -7.00
N SER A 96 25.43 21.69 -6.63
CA SER A 96 25.27 22.16 -5.26
C SER A 96 24.64 21.07 -4.36
N ALA A 97 23.58 20.40 -4.81
CA ALA A 97 22.94 19.29 -4.08
C ALA A 97 23.89 18.10 -3.92
N VAL A 98 24.57 17.68 -5.00
CA VAL A 98 25.55 16.58 -5.01
C VAL A 98 26.68 16.85 -4.04
N ASN A 99 27.28 18.04 -4.07
CA ASN A 99 28.39 18.40 -3.18
C ASN A 99 27.98 18.38 -1.70
N LYS A 100 26.76 18.83 -1.38
CA LYS A 100 26.23 18.79 -0.01
C LYS A 100 25.98 17.36 0.46
N ALA A 101 25.35 16.53 -0.37
CA ALA A 101 25.08 15.13 -0.09
C ALA A 101 26.39 14.33 0.09
N ASP A 102 27.30 14.40 -0.88
CA ASP A 102 28.61 13.74 -0.86
C ASP A 102 29.44 14.12 0.38
N SER A 103 29.50 15.42 0.69
CA SER A 103 30.20 15.92 1.88
C SER A 103 29.61 15.39 3.19
N ALA A 104 28.30 15.15 3.23
CA ALA A 104 27.63 14.59 4.40
C ALA A 104 27.83 13.07 4.48
N LEU A 105 27.74 12.35 3.37
CA LEU A 105 27.94 10.90 3.30
C LEU A 105 29.40 10.51 3.61
N LYS A 106 30.39 11.32 3.22
CA LYS A 106 31.79 11.13 3.65
C LYS A 106 31.95 11.13 5.18
N LYS A 107 31.04 11.79 5.91
CA LYS A 107 31.05 11.88 7.39
C LYS A 107 30.12 10.87 8.07
N LYS A 108 29.10 10.36 7.37
CA LYS A 108 28.06 9.45 7.90
C LYS A 108 28.26 8.04 7.33
N LYS A 109 28.14 7.00 8.15
CA LYS A 109 28.23 5.60 7.68
C LYS A 109 26.91 5.15 7.04
N ILE A 110 26.46 5.84 6.01
CA ILE A 110 25.26 5.48 5.24
C ILE A 110 25.73 4.83 3.94
N ASN A 111 25.24 3.62 3.68
CA ASN A 111 25.39 2.98 2.38
C ASN A 111 24.16 3.34 1.54
N PRO A 112 24.28 4.15 0.47
CA PRO A 112 23.13 4.65 -0.28
C PRO A 112 22.46 3.51 -1.06
N LYS A 113 21.40 2.93 -0.49
CA LYS A 113 20.58 1.93 -1.16
C LYS A 113 19.73 2.59 -2.25
N TRP A 114 19.09 3.70 -1.89
CA TRP A 114 18.22 4.47 -2.78
C TRP A 114 18.67 5.93 -2.82
N VAL A 115 18.68 6.50 -4.03
CA VAL A 115 18.90 7.93 -4.26
C VAL A 115 17.76 8.46 -5.11
N LYS A 116 17.05 9.48 -4.63
CA LYS A 116 15.96 10.14 -5.34
C LYS A 116 16.33 11.60 -5.61
N ALA A 117 16.15 12.03 -6.85
CA ALA A 117 16.28 13.41 -7.26
C ALA A 117 14.88 14.02 -7.46
N ASP A 118 14.63 15.17 -6.85
CA ASP A 118 13.43 15.98 -7.06
C ASP A 118 13.87 17.36 -7.56
N VAL A 119 13.42 17.75 -8.74
CA VAL A 119 13.71 19.04 -9.37
C VAL A 119 12.43 19.88 -9.36
N ILE A 120 12.47 21.09 -8.81
CA ILE A 120 11.30 21.97 -8.80
C ILE A 120 10.93 22.35 -10.24
N TYR A 121 9.68 22.12 -10.64
CA TYR A 121 9.14 22.55 -11.95
C TYR A 121 8.08 23.65 -11.83
N SER A 122 7.46 23.79 -10.68
CA SER A 122 6.49 24.83 -10.41
C SER A 122 6.62 25.31 -8.98
N SER A 123 6.48 26.61 -8.78
CA SER A 123 6.36 27.20 -7.45
C SER A 123 5.47 28.43 -7.47
N GLU A 124 4.85 28.70 -6.33
CA GLU A 124 4.05 29.89 -6.10
C GLU A 124 4.22 30.40 -4.67
N THR A 125 4.24 31.71 -4.49
CA THR A 125 4.26 32.33 -3.17
C THR A 125 2.83 32.57 -2.70
N VAL A 126 2.47 31.99 -1.55
CA VAL A 126 1.16 32.12 -0.93
C VAL A 126 1.28 32.73 0.46
N GLN A 127 0.21 33.36 0.94
CA GLN A 127 0.16 33.78 2.34
C GLN A 127 0.11 32.54 3.24
N THR A 128 0.88 32.53 4.32
CA THR A 128 0.93 31.36 5.22
C THR A 128 -0.45 31.01 5.79
N GLN A 129 -1.27 32.02 6.06
CA GLN A 129 -2.64 31.80 6.56
C GLN A 129 -3.55 31.16 5.51
N GLU A 130 -3.36 31.49 4.23
CA GLU A 130 -4.08 30.88 3.12
C GLU A 130 -3.64 29.42 2.93
N LEU A 131 -2.34 29.14 3.01
CA LEU A 131 -1.83 27.77 3.02
C LEU A 131 -2.50 26.91 4.10
N PHE A 132 -2.68 27.45 5.31
CA PHE A 132 -3.32 26.69 6.39
C PHE A 132 -4.77 26.34 6.08
N GLN A 133 -5.51 27.25 5.43
CA GLN A 133 -6.87 27.00 4.98
C GLN A 133 -6.91 25.96 3.85
N ILE A 134 -5.97 26.05 2.90
CA ILE A 134 -5.82 25.08 1.81
C ILE A 134 -5.60 23.69 2.39
N ILE A 135 -4.60 23.49 3.25
CA ILE A 135 -4.31 22.17 3.85
C ILE A 135 -5.53 21.59 4.55
N GLY A 136 -6.24 22.38 5.36
CA GLY A 136 -7.44 21.93 6.08
C GLY A 136 -8.63 21.55 5.18
N SER A 137 -8.64 21.97 3.92
CA SER A 137 -9.69 21.61 2.94
C SER A 137 -9.39 20.32 2.17
N TYR A 138 -8.15 19.83 2.21
CA TYR A 138 -7.75 18.61 1.51
C TYR A 138 -8.10 17.37 2.32
N ARG A 139 -8.32 16.25 1.61
CA ARG A 139 -8.27 14.93 2.24
C ARG A 139 -6.91 14.75 2.91
N HIS A 140 -6.92 14.14 4.09
CA HIS A 140 -5.70 13.81 4.84
C HIS A 140 -4.70 13.10 3.94
N GLU A 141 -3.44 13.56 3.94
CA GLU A 141 -2.31 13.06 3.13
C GLU A 141 -2.41 13.24 1.60
N PHE A 142 -3.37 14.01 1.11
CA PHE A 142 -3.54 14.27 -0.33
C PHE A 142 -3.15 15.69 -0.74
N PHE A 143 -2.66 16.54 0.18
CA PHE A 143 -2.04 17.80 -0.20
C PHE A 143 -0.63 17.56 -0.75
N ARG A 144 -0.49 17.55 -2.08
CA ARG A 144 0.70 17.10 -2.82
C ARG A 144 1.70 18.20 -3.15
N TYR A 145 2.04 19.03 -2.16
CA TYR A 145 2.99 20.14 -2.33
C TYR A 145 4.10 20.09 -1.29
N GLY A 146 5.31 20.47 -1.71
CA GLY A 146 6.39 20.87 -0.82
C GLY A 146 6.20 22.31 -0.34
N VAL A 147 6.89 22.69 0.73
CA VAL A 147 6.83 24.04 1.30
C VAL A 147 8.23 24.53 1.63
N SER A 148 8.55 25.75 1.19
CA SER A 148 9.68 26.52 1.68
C SER A 148 9.20 27.65 2.58
N PHE A 149 9.82 27.79 3.76
CA PHE A 149 9.53 28.85 4.73
C PHE A 149 10.55 30.00 4.66
N ASP A 150 11.43 30.00 3.66
CA ASP A 150 12.32 31.10 3.31
C ASP A 150 12.55 31.17 1.80
N GLU A 151 12.96 32.35 1.32
CA GLU A 151 13.21 32.64 -0.10
C GLU A 151 14.41 31.86 -0.69
N ASN A 152 15.33 31.39 0.17
CA ASN A 152 16.58 30.72 -0.25
C ASN A 152 16.46 29.17 -0.15
N PHE A 153 15.26 28.64 0.07
CA PHE A 153 15.00 27.20 0.19
C PHE A 153 15.83 26.48 1.27
N GLN A 154 16.31 27.18 2.30
CA GLN A 154 17.11 26.57 3.38
C GLN A 154 16.25 25.75 4.36
N THR A 155 14.97 26.08 4.45
CA THR A 155 13.94 25.41 5.26
C THR A 155 12.94 24.64 4.42
N ALA A 156 13.21 24.49 3.12
CA ALA A 156 12.36 23.74 2.20
C ALA A 156 12.31 22.25 2.55
N LEU A 157 11.08 21.71 2.52
CA LEU A 157 10.77 20.30 2.73
C LEU A 157 9.89 19.79 1.59
N LEU A 158 10.18 18.58 1.12
CA LEU A 158 9.37 17.90 0.10
C LEU A 158 7.99 17.50 0.64
N GLU A 159 7.03 17.32 -0.24
CA GLU A 159 5.69 16.76 0.07
C GLU A 159 5.78 15.47 0.90
N ALA A 160 6.67 14.56 0.50
CA ALA A 160 6.85 13.28 1.17
C ALA A 160 7.45 13.42 2.58
N GLU A 161 8.28 14.44 2.82
CA GLU A 161 8.78 14.76 4.16
C GLU A 161 7.64 15.33 5.03
N LEU A 162 6.86 16.26 4.47
CA LEU A 162 5.80 16.96 5.19
C LEU A 162 4.67 16.01 5.61
N ASN A 163 4.21 15.15 4.69
CA ASN A 163 3.22 14.13 5.00
C ASN A 163 3.82 12.97 5.81
N GLY A 164 5.02 12.48 5.46
CA GLY A 164 5.67 11.34 6.12
C GLY A 164 6.06 11.60 7.57
N ALA A 165 6.32 12.86 7.94
CA ALA A 165 6.66 13.26 9.31
C ALA A 165 5.47 13.85 10.10
N LYS A 166 4.24 13.79 9.57
CA LYS A 166 3.04 14.41 10.17
C LYS A 166 3.25 15.91 10.49
N ILE A 167 3.92 16.64 9.59
CA ILE A 167 4.12 18.09 9.70
C ILE A 167 2.89 18.83 9.23
N TYR A 168 2.28 18.37 8.13
CA TYR A 168 0.92 18.79 7.81
C TYR A 168 -0.05 18.29 8.88
N ASP A 169 -0.84 19.22 9.39
CA ASP A 169 -1.87 18.98 10.39
C ASP A 169 -3.23 19.20 9.73
N TYR A 170 -3.80 18.13 9.19
CA TYR A 170 -5.10 18.18 8.53
C TYR A 170 -6.26 18.29 9.53
N GLU A 171 -6.08 17.79 10.76
CA GLU A 171 -7.11 17.79 11.81
C GLU A 171 -7.35 19.19 12.37
N ASN A 172 -6.27 19.91 12.69
CA ASN A 172 -6.34 21.27 13.24
C ASN A 172 -6.16 22.36 12.17
N GLY A 173 -5.82 21.96 10.94
CA GLY A 173 -5.51 22.84 9.81
C GLY A 173 -4.06 23.35 9.83
N GLY A 174 -3.41 23.32 8.67
CA GLY A 174 -2.11 23.93 8.45
C GLY A 174 -0.91 23.07 8.84
N ILE A 175 0.02 23.64 9.60
CA ILE A 175 1.35 23.07 9.84
C ILE A 175 1.65 23.01 11.33
N ASN A 176 1.96 21.83 11.83
CA ASN A 176 2.39 21.63 13.20
C ASN A 176 3.83 22.16 13.39
N ARG A 177 3.95 23.38 13.93
CA ARG A 177 5.25 24.04 14.13
C ARG A 177 6.19 23.28 15.07
N GLU A 178 5.66 22.56 16.05
CA GLU A 178 6.49 21.78 16.97
C GLU A 178 7.14 20.60 16.24
N THR A 179 6.33 19.83 15.49
CA THR A 179 6.82 18.72 14.67
C THR A 179 7.77 19.22 13.58
N LEU A 180 7.44 20.31 12.89
CA LEU A 180 8.34 20.95 11.92
C LEU A 180 9.69 21.31 12.55
N ASN A 181 9.69 21.99 13.70
CA ASN A 181 10.93 22.39 14.36
C ASN A 181 11.74 21.19 14.89
N ARG A 182 11.07 20.13 15.35
CA ARG A 182 11.71 18.87 15.73
C ARG A 182 12.41 18.24 14.52
N TYR A 183 11.72 18.22 13.37
CA TYR A 183 12.25 17.71 12.10
C TYR A 183 13.45 18.53 11.61
N LEU A 184 13.32 19.86 11.52
CA LEU A 184 14.41 20.77 11.12
C LEU A 184 15.64 20.64 12.04
N LYS A 185 15.41 20.53 13.36
CA LYS A 185 16.49 20.33 14.33
C LYS A 185 17.22 19.00 14.12
N ALA A 186 16.49 17.91 13.84
CA ALA A 186 17.09 16.62 13.52
C ALA A 186 17.97 16.69 12.26
N LEU A 187 17.58 17.52 11.28
CA LEU A 187 18.37 17.83 10.09
C LEU A 187 19.50 18.86 10.32
N LYS A 188 19.68 19.34 11.55
CA LYS A 188 20.65 20.41 11.91
C LYS A 188 20.41 21.72 11.16
N ARG A 189 19.16 22.01 10.79
CA ARG A 189 18.71 23.26 10.18
C ARG A 189 18.16 24.21 11.26
N SER A 190 18.10 25.49 10.93
CA SER A 190 17.53 26.52 11.81
C SER A 190 16.03 26.27 12.03
N THR A 191 15.56 26.44 13.26
CA THR A 191 14.14 26.32 13.59
C THR A 191 13.41 27.65 13.39
N LEU A 192 12.09 27.57 13.17
CA LEU A 192 11.21 28.72 13.01
C LEU A 192 10.65 29.16 14.37
N LYS A 193 11.03 30.37 14.80
CA LYS A 193 10.43 31.01 15.99
C LYS A 193 8.95 31.35 15.76
N GLN A 194 8.66 31.86 14.58
CA GLN A 194 7.33 32.15 14.05
C GLN A 194 7.30 31.77 12.57
N PHE A 195 6.12 31.54 12.02
CA PHE A 195 6.00 31.35 10.57
C PHE A 195 6.25 32.67 9.83
N PRO A 196 6.81 32.63 8.61
CA PRO A 196 6.88 33.80 7.75
C PRO A 196 5.48 34.28 7.34
N LEU A 197 5.36 35.51 6.84
CA LEU A 197 4.08 36.04 6.34
C LEU A 197 3.61 35.26 5.11
N SER A 198 4.55 34.94 4.22
CA SER A 198 4.35 34.13 3.03
C SER A 198 5.31 32.96 3.00
N CYS A 199 4.92 31.92 2.28
CA CYS A 199 5.72 30.73 2.04
C CYS A 199 5.65 30.37 0.55
N THR A 200 6.62 29.58 0.09
CA THR A 200 6.64 29.11 -1.30
C THR A 200 6.14 27.67 -1.34
N LEU A 201 5.03 27.44 -2.02
CA LEU A 201 4.56 26.11 -2.40
C LEU A 201 5.26 25.67 -3.67
N PHE A 202 5.57 24.39 -3.77
CA PHE A 202 6.23 23.87 -4.96
C PHE A 202 5.90 22.41 -5.23
N GLN A 203 6.06 22.02 -6.49
CA GLN A 203 6.01 20.64 -6.96
C GLN A 203 7.29 20.28 -7.72
N CYS A 204 7.60 19.00 -7.76
CA CYS A 204 8.82 18.48 -8.34
C CYS A 204 8.56 17.44 -9.42
N ALA A 205 9.42 17.45 -10.44
CA ALA A 205 9.64 16.31 -11.31
C ALA A 205 10.67 15.42 -10.62
N GLY A 206 10.42 14.12 -10.56
CA GLY A 206 11.17 13.21 -9.70
C GLY A 206 11.74 12.02 -10.44
N TRP A 207 12.90 11.54 -9.99
CA TRP A 207 13.51 10.29 -10.44
C TRP A 207 14.12 9.56 -9.24
N ILE A 208 14.00 8.24 -9.21
CA ILE A 208 14.66 7.41 -8.19
C ILE A 208 15.58 6.38 -8.84
N CYS A 209 16.77 6.23 -8.29
CA CYS A 209 17.72 5.17 -8.60
C CYS A 209 17.68 4.16 -7.44
N ASP A 210 17.20 2.95 -7.74
CA ASP A 210 16.95 1.88 -6.77
C ASP A 210 18.24 1.12 -6.39
N GLU A 211 18.12 0.04 -5.61
CA GLU A 211 19.26 -0.78 -5.21
C GLU A 211 20.04 -1.37 -6.38
N ASP A 212 19.36 -1.71 -7.48
CA ASP A 212 19.91 -2.37 -8.66
C ASP A 212 20.47 -1.38 -9.68
N ASN A 213 20.52 -0.09 -9.33
CA ASN A 213 20.91 1.02 -10.19
C ASN A 213 19.97 1.25 -11.37
N THR A 214 18.70 0.85 -11.24
CA THR A 214 17.65 1.17 -12.21
C THR A 214 17.05 2.52 -11.86
N VAL A 215 16.94 3.40 -12.87
CA VAL A 215 16.32 4.71 -12.73
C VAL A 215 14.86 4.64 -13.16
N TYR A 216 13.96 5.07 -12.27
CA TYR A 216 12.53 5.22 -12.57
C TYR A 216 12.16 6.70 -12.54
N GLU A 217 11.46 7.14 -13.59
CA GLU A 217 10.79 8.43 -13.61
C GLU A 217 9.53 8.38 -12.73
N LEU A 218 9.30 9.44 -11.96
CA LEU A 218 8.15 9.59 -11.08
C LEU A 218 7.12 10.54 -11.69
N SER A 219 5.84 10.25 -11.46
CA SER A 219 4.75 11.12 -11.93
C SER A 219 4.81 12.48 -11.23
N ALA A 220 4.80 13.56 -12.01
CA ALA A 220 4.93 14.93 -11.51
C ALA A 220 3.59 15.61 -11.17
N SER A 221 2.45 14.96 -11.40
CA SER A 221 1.11 15.54 -11.19
C SER A 221 0.05 14.47 -10.87
N GLY A 222 -1.17 14.93 -10.63
CA GLY A 222 -2.33 14.05 -10.45
C GLY A 222 -2.29 13.21 -9.16
N LEU A 223 -3.07 12.14 -9.16
CA LEU A 223 -3.17 11.23 -8.02
C LEU A 223 -1.93 10.34 -7.86
N ASP A 224 -1.20 10.14 -8.96
CA ASP A 224 0.02 9.36 -9.02
C ASP A 224 1.26 10.16 -8.59
N TYR A 225 1.11 11.44 -8.23
CA TYR A 225 2.22 12.32 -7.86
C TYR A 225 3.23 11.64 -6.91
N GLY A 226 4.48 11.54 -7.36
CA GLY A 226 5.59 10.96 -6.61
C GLY A 226 5.71 9.44 -6.69
N ARG A 227 4.79 8.73 -7.38
CA ARG A 227 4.90 7.30 -7.70
C ARG A 227 5.65 7.12 -9.02
N ARG A 228 6.48 6.06 -9.13
CA ARG A 228 7.06 5.67 -10.43
C ARG A 228 6.00 5.49 -11.52
N LYS A 229 6.32 5.91 -12.73
CA LYS A 229 5.50 5.63 -13.91
C LYS A 229 5.54 4.12 -14.21
N VAL A 230 4.38 3.57 -14.52
CA VAL A 230 4.22 2.17 -14.93
C VAL A 230 3.56 2.16 -16.30
N ASP A 231 4.33 1.79 -17.31
CA ASP A 231 3.87 1.82 -18.70
C ASP A 231 2.72 0.86 -18.93
N ILE A 232 2.86 -0.40 -18.47
CA ILE A 232 1.81 -1.42 -18.52
C ILE A 232 1.81 -2.19 -17.20
N LEU A 233 0.64 -2.29 -16.59
CA LEU A 233 0.35 -3.22 -15.49
C LEU A 233 -0.10 -4.56 -16.09
N ASP A 234 0.86 -5.42 -16.40
CA ASP A 234 0.63 -6.75 -16.97
C ASP A 234 0.49 -7.85 -15.90
N ALA A 235 0.32 -9.09 -16.35
CA ALA A 235 0.22 -10.25 -15.47
C ALA A 235 1.47 -10.43 -14.60
N ASP A 236 2.68 -10.31 -15.17
CA ASP A 236 3.92 -10.52 -14.42
C ASP A 236 4.10 -9.43 -13.34
N TYR A 237 3.78 -8.18 -13.66
CA TYR A 237 3.79 -7.10 -12.68
C TYR A 237 2.76 -7.34 -11.55
N ALA A 238 1.53 -7.74 -11.90
CA ALA A 238 0.52 -8.07 -10.89
C ALA A 238 0.97 -9.24 -10.00
N LYS A 239 1.62 -10.26 -10.58
CA LYS A 239 2.20 -11.38 -9.84
C LYS A 239 3.27 -10.93 -8.86
N ASP A 240 4.17 -10.05 -9.29
CA ASP A 240 5.22 -9.50 -8.43
C ASP A 240 4.62 -8.74 -7.24
N LEU A 241 3.57 -7.93 -7.45
CA LEU A 241 2.85 -7.25 -6.36
C LEU A 241 2.28 -8.25 -5.34
N ILE A 242 1.67 -9.35 -5.81
CA ILE A 242 1.11 -10.39 -4.94
C ILE A 242 2.22 -11.06 -4.13
N LEU A 243 3.31 -11.49 -4.78
CA LEU A 243 4.42 -12.18 -4.11
C LEU A 243 5.10 -11.26 -3.08
N ASN A 244 5.29 -10.00 -3.42
CA ASN A 244 5.87 -9.00 -2.54
C ASN A 244 4.99 -8.71 -1.32
N ALA A 245 3.72 -8.38 -1.53
CA ALA A 245 2.80 -8.04 -0.45
C ALA A 245 2.50 -9.25 0.46
N SER A 246 2.43 -10.46 -0.11
CA SER A 246 2.27 -11.68 0.68
C SER A 246 3.52 -12.01 1.48
N ASN A 247 4.73 -11.75 0.98
CA ASN A 247 5.95 -11.87 1.78
C ASN A 247 5.94 -10.91 2.98
N PHE A 248 5.37 -9.71 2.84
CA PHE A 248 5.12 -8.84 3.99
C PHE A 248 4.18 -9.50 5.02
N LEU A 249 3.05 -10.09 4.59
CA LEU A 249 2.13 -10.80 5.49
C LEU A 249 2.82 -11.97 6.20
N VAL A 250 3.63 -12.75 5.47
CA VAL A 250 4.44 -13.84 6.02
C VAL A 250 5.35 -13.36 7.15
N ASN A 251 5.92 -12.16 7.02
CA ASN A 251 6.77 -11.55 8.04
C ASN A 251 5.99 -10.96 9.22
N GLN A 252 4.67 -10.79 9.10
CA GLN A 252 3.81 -10.40 10.22
C GLN A 252 3.39 -11.61 11.08
N VAL A 253 3.55 -12.85 10.61
CA VAL A 253 3.21 -14.05 11.40
C VAL A 253 4.21 -14.21 12.56
N LYS A 254 3.70 -14.19 13.79
CA LYS A 254 4.42 -14.41 15.04
C LYS A 254 4.62 -15.90 15.30
N GLU A 255 5.46 -16.23 16.28
CA GLU A 255 5.78 -17.61 16.66
C GLU A 255 4.55 -18.42 17.09
N ASP A 256 3.52 -17.77 17.64
CA ASP A 256 2.27 -18.43 18.06
C ASP A 256 1.24 -18.59 16.93
N GLY A 257 1.56 -18.13 15.71
CA GLY A 257 0.67 -18.15 14.55
C GLY A 257 -0.23 -16.92 14.42
N SER A 258 -0.29 -16.02 15.42
CA SER A 258 -1.00 -14.76 15.27
C SER A 258 -0.23 -13.76 14.40
N PHE A 259 -0.89 -12.72 13.90
CA PHE A 259 -0.21 -11.65 13.16
C PHE A 259 0.24 -10.49 14.09
N ILE A 260 1.26 -9.75 13.66
CA ILE A 260 1.34 -8.31 13.94
C ILE A 260 0.21 -7.67 13.12
N TYR A 261 -0.78 -7.08 13.80
CA TYR A 261 -2.02 -6.65 13.15
C TYR A 261 -1.81 -5.55 12.10
N GLY A 262 -0.92 -4.63 12.39
CA GLY A 262 -0.59 -3.53 11.50
C GLY A 262 0.43 -2.59 12.11
N ILE A 263 0.85 -1.61 11.33
CA ILE A 263 1.92 -0.66 11.66
C ILE A 263 1.49 0.74 11.22
N TYR A 264 1.84 1.76 12.02
CA TYR A 264 1.86 3.17 11.64
C TYR A 264 3.26 3.55 11.14
N PRO A 265 3.52 3.56 9.81
CA PRO A 265 4.89 3.62 9.28
C PRO A 265 5.63 4.92 9.58
N ARG A 266 4.89 6.00 9.83
CA ARG A 266 5.46 7.31 10.20
C ARG A 266 6.31 7.27 11.47
N PHE A 267 6.02 6.34 12.37
CA PHE A 267 6.62 6.26 13.70
C PHE A 267 7.16 4.86 14.04
N ASP A 268 7.06 3.91 13.09
CA ASP A 268 7.40 2.50 13.30
C ASP A 268 6.65 1.83 14.48
N GLU A 269 5.40 2.26 14.71
CA GLU A 269 4.58 1.80 15.84
C GLU A 269 3.59 0.71 15.41
N GLU A 270 3.52 -0.39 16.16
CA GLU A 270 2.52 -1.44 15.94
C GLU A 270 1.12 -1.02 16.42
N ILE A 271 0.09 -1.51 15.72
CA ILE A 271 -1.30 -1.26 16.05
C ILE A 271 -1.79 -2.31 17.04
N ASP A 272 -2.04 -1.89 18.29
CA ASP A 272 -2.56 -2.75 19.36
C ASP A 272 -4.10 -2.91 19.30
N ASN A 273 -4.60 -3.37 18.14
CA ASN A 273 -6.03 -3.62 17.94
C ASN A 273 -6.31 -4.89 17.13
N TYR A 274 -5.73 -6.01 17.58
CA TYR A 274 -5.87 -7.29 16.91
C TYR A 274 -7.33 -7.68 16.69
N ASN A 275 -7.64 -8.20 15.51
CA ASN A 275 -8.98 -8.60 15.09
C ASN A 275 -8.92 -9.98 14.44
N ILE A 276 -9.68 -10.94 14.98
CA ILE A 276 -9.61 -12.34 14.54
C ILE A 276 -10.30 -12.56 13.18
N VAL A 277 -11.27 -11.73 12.81
CA VAL A 277 -11.89 -11.73 11.48
C VAL A 277 -10.85 -11.40 10.41
N ARG A 278 -10.02 -10.39 10.67
CA ARG A 278 -8.92 -9.98 9.76
C ARG A 278 -7.79 -10.99 9.70
N HIS A 279 -7.56 -11.74 10.78
CA HIS A 279 -6.65 -12.89 10.75
C HIS A 279 -7.13 -13.95 9.77
N ALA A 280 -8.41 -14.33 9.81
CA ALA A 280 -8.98 -15.34 8.91
C ALA A 280 -8.89 -14.92 7.44
N SER A 281 -9.20 -13.65 7.11
CA SER A 281 -9.06 -13.17 5.73
C SER A 281 -7.59 -13.12 5.28
N SER A 282 -6.66 -12.70 6.15
CA SER A 282 -5.24 -12.63 5.81
C SER A 282 -4.62 -14.01 5.61
N LEU A 283 -5.05 -15.00 6.38
CA LEU A 283 -4.73 -16.41 6.17
C LEU A 283 -5.17 -16.88 4.77
N TRP A 284 -6.38 -16.51 4.33
CA TRP A 284 -6.85 -16.84 2.98
C TRP A 284 -5.90 -16.32 1.89
N SER A 285 -5.40 -15.09 2.01
CA SER A 285 -4.38 -14.54 1.09
C SER A 285 -3.06 -15.31 1.09
N LEU A 286 -2.60 -15.81 2.24
CA LEU A 286 -1.39 -16.66 2.28
C LEU A 286 -1.59 -17.98 1.54
N ILE A 287 -2.79 -18.55 1.58
CA ILE A 287 -3.13 -19.77 0.85
C ILE A 287 -3.18 -19.48 -0.66
N CYS A 288 -3.77 -18.35 -1.08
CA CYS A 288 -3.75 -17.92 -2.49
C CYS A 288 -2.32 -17.72 -3.00
N ARG A 289 -1.42 -17.13 -2.18
CA ARG A 289 0.02 -17.05 -2.49
C ARG A 289 0.60 -18.45 -2.71
N TYR A 290 0.37 -19.39 -1.79
CA TYR A 290 0.90 -20.74 -1.90
C TYR A 290 0.46 -21.41 -3.21
N ARG A 291 -0.80 -21.22 -3.62
CA ARG A 291 -1.32 -21.72 -4.90
C ARG A 291 -0.52 -21.19 -6.11
N LEU A 292 -0.12 -19.91 -6.10
CA LEU A 292 0.69 -19.31 -7.19
C LEU A 292 2.14 -19.78 -7.21
N SER A 293 2.73 -19.93 -6.03
CA SER A 293 4.12 -20.31 -5.86
C SER A 293 4.21 -21.18 -4.61
N PRO A 294 4.16 -22.51 -4.72
CA PRO A 294 4.28 -23.38 -3.55
C PRO A 294 5.63 -23.22 -2.85
N ASP A 295 5.61 -23.17 -1.52
CA ASP A 295 6.81 -23.10 -0.68
C ASP A 295 6.56 -23.80 0.66
N GLN A 296 7.46 -24.70 1.06
CA GLN A 296 7.28 -25.51 2.27
C GLN A 296 7.31 -24.66 3.55
N ALA A 297 8.17 -23.64 3.62
CA ALA A 297 8.22 -22.75 4.77
C ALA A 297 6.92 -21.93 4.92
N LEU A 298 6.35 -21.48 3.80
CA LEU A 298 5.02 -20.88 3.78
C LEU A 298 3.92 -21.87 4.23
N ALA A 299 3.95 -23.12 3.79
CA ALA A 299 2.97 -24.13 4.23
C ALA A 299 2.98 -24.32 5.76
N GLU A 300 4.17 -24.37 6.36
CA GLU A 300 4.33 -24.46 7.82
C GLU A 300 3.76 -23.22 8.53
N LYS A 301 4.01 -22.02 8.00
CA LYS A 301 3.43 -20.78 8.52
C LYS A 301 1.91 -20.72 8.38
N ILE A 302 1.37 -21.19 7.25
CA ILE A 302 -0.08 -21.31 7.04
C ILE A 302 -0.69 -22.24 8.11
N ASN A 303 -0.07 -23.40 8.34
CA ASN A 303 -0.52 -24.34 9.38
C ASN A 303 -0.48 -23.70 10.78
N GLN A 304 0.59 -23.00 11.14
CA GLN A 304 0.69 -22.27 12.42
C GLN A 304 -0.40 -21.21 12.57
N THR A 305 -0.67 -20.47 11.49
CA THR A 305 -1.71 -19.44 11.45
C THR A 305 -3.10 -20.05 11.63
N ILE A 306 -3.38 -21.18 10.96
CA ILE A 306 -4.60 -21.97 11.17
C ILE A 306 -4.69 -22.45 12.62
N ASP A 307 -3.64 -23.04 13.17
CA ASP A 307 -3.62 -23.57 14.54
C ASP A 307 -3.98 -22.47 15.55
N TYR A 308 -3.42 -21.26 15.39
CA TYR A 308 -3.81 -20.09 16.18
C TYR A 308 -5.30 -19.78 16.06
N MET A 309 -5.83 -19.66 14.84
CA MET A 309 -7.25 -19.39 14.59
C MET A 309 -8.15 -20.44 15.25
N LEU A 310 -7.78 -21.71 15.16
CA LEU A 310 -8.55 -22.82 15.73
C LEU A 310 -8.61 -22.76 17.27
N THR A 311 -7.60 -22.19 17.94
CA THR A 311 -7.68 -21.94 19.39
C THR A 311 -8.75 -20.92 19.78
N GLN A 312 -9.22 -20.11 18.82
CA GLN A 312 -10.28 -19.11 19.01
C GLN A 312 -11.67 -19.64 18.64
N ILE A 313 -11.79 -20.90 18.24
CA ILE A 313 -13.09 -21.53 17.95
C ILE A 313 -13.72 -22.00 19.26
N ILE A 314 -14.95 -21.57 19.51
CA ILE A 314 -15.77 -22.04 20.64
C ILE A 314 -17.02 -22.74 20.13
N TYR A 315 -17.56 -23.64 20.96
CA TYR A 315 -18.73 -24.45 20.61
C TYR A 315 -19.90 -24.16 21.55
N ASP A 316 -21.10 -24.06 20.99
CA ASP A 316 -22.33 -24.02 21.78
C ASP A 316 -22.71 -25.43 22.31
N PRO A 317 -23.71 -25.55 23.22
CA PRO A 317 -24.15 -26.86 23.72
C PRO A 317 -24.72 -27.82 22.66
N ASN A 318 -25.05 -27.33 21.45
CA ASN A 318 -25.54 -28.14 20.33
C ASN A 318 -24.40 -28.61 19.41
N GLY A 319 -23.14 -28.24 19.70
CA GLY A 319 -21.98 -28.59 18.89
C GLY A 319 -21.75 -27.67 17.69
N ARG A 320 -22.40 -26.51 17.63
CA ARG A 320 -22.15 -25.50 16.60
C ARG A 320 -20.91 -24.69 16.95
N ALA A 321 -20.05 -24.43 15.98
CA ALA A 321 -18.80 -23.71 16.18
C ALA A 321 -18.93 -22.24 15.79
N TYR A 322 -18.14 -21.40 16.45
CA TYR A 322 -18.08 -19.96 16.18
C TYR A 322 -16.65 -19.45 16.33
N LEU A 323 -16.23 -18.55 15.44
CA LEU A 323 -14.97 -17.82 15.62
C LEU A 323 -15.18 -16.72 16.65
N TYR A 324 -14.55 -16.87 17.81
CA TYR A 324 -14.69 -15.96 18.94
C TYR A 324 -13.55 -14.95 19.00
N GLU A 325 -13.91 -13.68 19.15
CA GLU A 325 -12.95 -12.62 19.41
C GLU A 325 -12.89 -12.29 20.90
N LYS A 326 -11.87 -12.84 21.56
CA LYS A 326 -11.66 -12.69 23.00
C LYS A 326 -11.53 -11.25 23.47
N LYS A 327 -11.02 -10.35 22.63
CA LYS A 327 -10.78 -8.94 23.00
C LYS A 327 -12.09 -8.20 23.27
N ASP A 328 -13.06 -8.34 22.38
CA ASP A 328 -14.34 -7.61 22.43
C ASP A 328 -15.46 -8.43 23.11
N ASP A 329 -15.17 -9.69 23.46
CA ASP A 329 -16.14 -10.69 23.92
C ASP A 329 -17.29 -10.88 22.91
N GLU A 330 -16.93 -11.04 21.64
CA GLU A 330 -17.88 -11.09 20.53
C GLU A 330 -17.67 -12.29 19.60
N ILE A 331 -18.78 -12.77 19.06
CA ILE A 331 -18.83 -13.66 17.91
C ILE A 331 -19.43 -12.85 16.77
N LYS A 332 -18.65 -12.66 15.70
CA LYS A 332 -19.04 -11.89 14.52
C LYS A 332 -19.34 -12.86 13.38
N LEU A 333 -20.53 -12.77 12.77
CA LEU A 333 -20.97 -13.62 11.66
C LEU A 333 -19.91 -13.71 10.55
N GLY A 334 -19.38 -12.57 10.13
CA GLY A 334 -18.33 -12.47 9.13
C GLY A 334 -17.05 -13.24 9.47
N GLY A 335 -16.69 -13.28 10.76
CA GLY A 335 -15.56 -14.09 11.25
C GLY A 335 -15.75 -15.58 11.02
N CYS A 336 -16.95 -16.09 11.29
CA CYS A 336 -17.28 -17.48 10.99
C CYS A 336 -17.23 -17.77 9.49
N GLY A 337 -17.76 -16.85 8.67
CA GLY A 337 -17.72 -16.95 7.21
C GLY A 337 -16.30 -17.03 6.68
N LEU A 338 -15.43 -16.08 7.08
CA LEU A 338 -14.05 -16.02 6.63
C LEU A 338 -13.20 -17.21 7.12
N ALA A 339 -13.47 -17.75 8.32
CA ALA A 339 -12.81 -18.97 8.77
C ALA A 339 -13.15 -20.17 7.87
N VAL A 340 -14.42 -20.32 7.47
CA VAL A 340 -14.85 -21.36 6.52
C VAL A 340 -14.20 -21.14 5.15
N VAL A 341 -14.18 -19.91 4.64
CA VAL A 341 -13.54 -19.58 3.35
C VAL A 341 -12.06 -19.95 3.37
N ALA A 342 -11.32 -19.53 4.41
CA ALA A 342 -9.89 -19.83 4.52
C ALA A 342 -9.61 -21.34 4.64
N LEU A 343 -10.37 -22.06 5.47
CA LEU A 343 -10.18 -23.51 5.66
C LEU A 343 -10.60 -24.32 4.43
N THR A 344 -11.68 -23.94 3.74
CA THR A 344 -12.08 -24.61 2.49
C THR A 344 -11.04 -24.39 1.39
N GLU A 345 -10.51 -23.17 1.27
CA GLU A 345 -9.42 -22.87 0.35
C GLU A 345 -8.16 -23.69 0.67
N TYR A 346 -7.78 -23.79 1.95
CA TYR A 346 -6.68 -24.66 2.39
C TYR A 346 -6.89 -26.10 1.93
N MET A 347 -8.08 -26.65 2.21
CA MET A 347 -8.37 -28.04 1.90
C MET A 347 -8.30 -28.35 0.40
N GLU A 348 -8.71 -27.39 -0.44
CA GLU A 348 -8.57 -27.50 -1.90
C GLU A 348 -7.12 -27.40 -2.36
N VAL A 349 -6.34 -26.44 -1.82
CA VAL A 349 -4.95 -26.19 -2.25
C VAL A 349 -4.00 -27.31 -1.82
N PHE A 350 -4.21 -27.86 -0.63
CA PHE A 350 -3.35 -28.89 -0.04
C PHE A 350 -3.86 -30.32 -0.26
N ASP A 351 -5.01 -30.50 -0.91
CA ASP A 351 -5.69 -31.79 -1.07
C ASP A 351 -5.80 -32.55 0.26
N ASP A 352 -6.27 -31.85 1.30
CA ASP A 352 -6.35 -32.32 2.68
C ASP A 352 -7.72 -31.97 3.24
N ASN A 353 -8.43 -32.91 3.88
CA ASN A 353 -9.79 -32.67 4.39
C ASN A 353 -9.90 -32.59 5.92
N ARG A 354 -8.77 -32.46 6.64
CA ARG A 354 -8.72 -32.52 8.11
C ARG A 354 -9.60 -31.50 8.82
N TYR A 355 -9.91 -30.37 8.17
CA TYR A 355 -10.73 -29.29 8.74
C TYR A 355 -12.20 -29.36 8.32
N LYS A 356 -12.64 -30.43 7.65
CA LYS A 356 -14.02 -30.57 7.18
C LYS A 356 -15.03 -30.50 8.32
N ASP A 357 -14.78 -31.18 9.43
CA ASP A 357 -15.73 -31.25 10.55
C ASP A 357 -15.90 -29.88 11.23
N VAL A 358 -14.80 -29.14 11.44
CA VAL A 358 -14.88 -27.77 11.99
C VAL A 358 -15.55 -26.80 11.02
N CYS A 359 -15.32 -26.95 9.70
CA CYS A 359 -16.03 -26.14 8.70
C CYS A 359 -17.54 -26.39 8.73
N CYS A 360 -17.96 -27.66 8.80
CA CYS A 360 -19.38 -28.00 8.95
C CYS A 360 -19.97 -27.42 10.24
N ALA A 361 -19.25 -27.53 11.37
CA ALA A 361 -19.71 -26.97 12.64
C ALA A 361 -19.81 -25.44 12.61
N LEU A 362 -18.89 -24.75 11.92
CA LEU A 362 -18.96 -23.31 11.67
C LEU A 362 -20.13 -22.95 10.76
N GLY A 363 -20.40 -23.76 9.74
CA GLY A 363 -21.57 -23.65 8.87
C GLY A 363 -22.88 -23.76 9.65
N GLU A 364 -23.00 -24.72 10.56
CA GLU A 364 -24.15 -24.83 11.46
C GLU A 364 -24.26 -23.61 12.39
N GLY A 365 -23.14 -23.02 12.81
CA GLY A 365 -23.10 -21.75 13.54
C GLY A 365 -23.63 -20.58 12.71
N ILE A 366 -23.27 -20.49 11.42
CA ILE A 366 -23.82 -19.51 10.48
C ILE A 366 -25.32 -19.71 10.29
N LEU A 367 -25.78 -20.95 10.09
CA LEU A 367 -27.20 -21.26 9.94
C LEU A 367 -28.02 -20.96 11.20
N SER A 368 -27.43 -21.00 12.40
CA SER A 368 -28.12 -20.62 13.63
C SER A 368 -28.45 -19.13 13.70
N LEU A 369 -27.73 -18.32 12.92
CA LEU A 369 -27.89 -16.88 12.78
C LEU A 369 -28.70 -16.50 11.53
N PHE A 370 -29.12 -17.47 10.73
CA PHE A 370 -29.81 -17.25 9.46
C PHE A 370 -31.32 -17.53 9.57
N ASP A 371 -32.14 -16.60 9.09
CA ASP A 371 -33.57 -16.83 8.92
C ASP A 371 -33.85 -17.31 7.49
N GLN A 372 -34.12 -18.62 7.35
CA GLN A 372 -34.41 -19.24 6.05
C GLN A 372 -35.64 -18.63 5.34
N ALA A 373 -36.61 -18.08 6.08
CA ALA A 373 -37.83 -17.55 5.50
C ALA A 373 -37.65 -16.16 4.89
N SER A 374 -36.81 -15.31 5.50
CA SER A 374 -36.54 -13.97 4.99
C SER A 374 -35.24 -13.85 4.18
N GLY A 375 -34.32 -14.79 4.36
CA GLY A 375 -32.97 -14.74 3.77
C GLY A 375 -32.02 -13.80 4.51
N GLU A 376 -32.37 -13.36 5.72
CA GLU A 376 -31.59 -12.40 6.50
C GLU A 376 -30.70 -13.08 7.55
N TYR A 377 -29.64 -12.38 7.97
CA TYR A 377 -28.74 -12.82 9.02
C TYR A 377 -28.81 -11.97 10.30
N TYR A 378 -28.45 -12.57 11.43
CA TYR A 378 -28.14 -11.89 12.68
C TYR A 378 -26.62 -11.79 12.87
N HIS A 379 -26.09 -10.60 13.19
CA HIS A 379 -24.67 -10.32 12.93
C HIS A 379 -23.73 -10.63 14.10
N VAL A 380 -24.14 -10.39 15.35
CA VAL A 380 -23.19 -10.40 16.48
C VAL A 380 -23.78 -11.01 17.75
N LEU A 381 -23.14 -12.06 18.26
CA LEU A 381 -23.42 -12.60 19.59
C LEU A 381 -22.36 -12.15 20.60
N ASN A 382 -22.69 -12.19 21.88
CA ASN A 382 -21.69 -12.17 22.96
C ASN A 382 -20.98 -13.53 23.04
N GLY A 383 -19.88 -13.61 23.78
CA GLY A 383 -19.12 -14.86 23.98
C GLY A 383 -19.92 -16.00 24.65
N ASP A 384 -21.04 -15.69 25.30
CA ASP A 384 -21.98 -16.66 25.88
C ASP A 384 -23.11 -17.09 24.91
N PHE A 385 -22.99 -16.72 23.63
CA PHE A 385 -23.94 -16.97 22.54
C PHE A 385 -25.26 -16.17 22.64
N SER A 386 -25.40 -15.25 23.60
CA SER A 386 -26.55 -14.36 23.63
C SER A 386 -26.49 -13.31 22.52
N GLN A 387 -27.66 -12.93 22.01
CA GLN A 387 -27.80 -11.90 20.98
C GLN A 387 -27.28 -10.54 21.47
N LYS A 388 -26.37 -9.92 20.69
CA LYS A 388 -25.77 -8.61 21.00
C LYS A 388 -26.23 -7.52 20.04
N GLU A 389 -26.03 -7.73 18.74
CA GLU A 389 -26.34 -6.73 17.71
C GLU A 389 -26.87 -7.42 16.46
N ALA A 390 -28.10 -7.06 16.07
CA ALA A 390 -28.80 -7.69 14.95
C ALA A 390 -28.12 -7.41 13.61
N PHE A 391 -27.68 -6.17 13.39
CA PHE A 391 -27.04 -5.73 12.16
C PHE A 391 -25.85 -4.82 12.49
N ARG A 392 -24.69 -5.13 11.91
CA ARG A 392 -23.46 -4.32 12.07
C ARG A 392 -22.91 -3.79 10.75
N THR A 393 -22.85 -4.63 9.73
CA THR A 393 -22.33 -4.28 8.40
C THR A 393 -22.81 -5.32 7.40
N VAL A 394 -23.17 -4.86 6.20
CA VAL A 394 -23.59 -5.71 5.07
C VAL A 394 -22.52 -6.73 4.66
N TYR A 395 -21.25 -6.44 4.93
CA TYR A 395 -20.13 -7.34 4.61
C TYR A 395 -20.30 -8.73 5.22
N TYR A 396 -20.91 -8.82 6.41
CA TYR A 396 -21.10 -10.11 7.07
C TYR A 396 -22.07 -11.01 6.32
N ASP A 397 -23.06 -10.45 5.63
CA ASP A 397 -24.02 -11.20 4.84
C ASP A 397 -23.32 -11.85 3.64
N GLY A 398 -22.48 -11.07 2.95
CA GLY A 398 -21.66 -11.56 1.84
C GLY A 398 -20.61 -12.59 2.30
N GLU A 399 -19.90 -12.34 3.41
CA GLU A 399 -18.91 -13.28 3.95
C GLU A 399 -19.56 -14.62 4.34
N ALA A 400 -20.74 -14.59 4.97
CA ALA A 400 -21.48 -15.79 5.36
C ALA A 400 -22.09 -16.53 4.15
N THR A 401 -22.67 -15.82 3.20
CA THR A 401 -23.26 -16.41 1.99
C THR A 401 -22.19 -17.07 1.12
N PHE A 402 -21.02 -16.42 0.98
CA PHE A 402 -19.88 -17.00 0.30
C PHE A 402 -19.41 -18.29 0.98
N ALA A 403 -19.29 -18.29 2.31
CA ALA A 403 -18.94 -19.46 3.09
C ALA A 403 -19.91 -20.63 2.90
N LEU A 404 -21.23 -20.38 2.88
CA LEU A 404 -22.25 -21.39 2.62
C LEU A 404 -22.09 -22.00 1.21
N CYS A 405 -21.79 -21.18 0.19
CA CYS A 405 -21.51 -21.69 -1.15
C CYS A 405 -20.25 -22.58 -1.17
N ARG A 406 -19.17 -22.18 -0.48
CA ARG A 406 -17.94 -22.99 -0.35
C ARG A 406 -18.20 -24.32 0.38
N LEU A 407 -19.03 -24.30 1.43
CA LEU A 407 -19.47 -25.52 2.13
C LEU A 407 -20.28 -26.46 1.25
N TYR A 408 -21.15 -25.94 0.38
CA TYR A 408 -21.79 -26.76 -0.64
C TYR A 408 -20.75 -27.37 -1.58
N GLY A 409 -19.77 -26.58 -2.04
CA GLY A 409 -18.63 -27.05 -2.82
C GLY A 409 -17.93 -28.26 -2.20
N LEU A 410 -17.59 -28.15 -0.91
CA LEU A 410 -16.88 -29.18 -0.12
C LEU A 410 -17.72 -30.43 0.19
N THR A 411 -18.99 -30.25 0.56
CA THR A 411 -19.80 -31.32 1.17
C THR A 411 -20.86 -31.90 0.24
N LYS A 412 -21.28 -31.14 -0.77
CA LYS A 412 -22.46 -31.40 -1.61
C LYS A 412 -23.77 -31.54 -0.83
N ASN A 413 -23.83 -31.12 0.44
CA ASN A 413 -25.05 -31.11 1.23
C ASN A 413 -25.90 -29.89 0.86
N LYS A 414 -27.14 -30.12 0.42
CA LYS A 414 -28.04 -29.07 -0.07
C LYS A 414 -28.41 -28.00 0.96
N VAL A 415 -28.35 -28.30 2.26
CA VAL A 415 -28.69 -27.31 3.30
C VAL A 415 -27.90 -25.99 3.13
N TRP A 416 -26.64 -26.08 2.73
CA TRP A 416 -25.80 -24.90 2.51
C TRP A 416 -26.21 -24.13 1.25
N LEU A 417 -26.51 -24.83 0.17
CA LEU A 417 -26.93 -24.21 -1.09
C LEU A 417 -28.32 -23.58 -0.96
N ASP A 418 -29.25 -24.26 -0.29
CA ASP A 418 -30.62 -23.76 -0.09
C ASP A 418 -30.60 -22.49 0.78
N ALA A 419 -29.73 -22.42 1.80
CA ALA A 419 -29.54 -21.21 2.60
C ALA A 419 -28.88 -20.08 1.80
N ALA A 420 -27.81 -20.37 1.06
CA ALA A 420 -27.14 -19.38 0.21
C ALA A 420 -28.08 -18.83 -0.88
N GLN A 421 -28.95 -19.67 -1.44
CA GLN A 421 -29.97 -19.26 -2.40
C GLN A 421 -30.96 -18.27 -1.76
N SER A 422 -31.51 -18.57 -0.58
CA SER A 422 -32.43 -17.63 0.09
C SER A 422 -31.76 -16.31 0.46
N ALA A 423 -30.48 -16.32 0.84
CA ALA A 423 -29.72 -15.09 1.08
C ALA A 423 -29.53 -14.25 -0.20
N VAL A 424 -29.19 -14.89 -1.33
CA VAL A 424 -29.06 -14.20 -2.63
C VAL A 424 -30.40 -13.65 -3.11
N GLU A 425 -31.49 -14.39 -2.93
CA GLU A 425 -32.85 -13.90 -3.22
C GLU A 425 -33.18 -12.66 -2.39
N HIS A 426 -32.76 -12.61 -1.11
CA HIS A 426 -32.85 -11.42 -0.28
C HIS A 426 -32.00 -10.27 -0.82
N PHE A 427 -30.73 -10.51 -1.20
CA PHE A 427 -29.84 -9.48 -1.75
C PHE A 427 -30.45 -8.77 -2.96
N ILE A 428 -31.09 -9.53 -3.84
CA ILE A 428 -31.78 -9.01 -5.02
C ILE A 428 -33.01 -8.20 -4.60
N GLN A 429 -33.87 -8.75 -3.72
CA GLN A 429 -35.09 -8.08 -3.28
C GLN A 429 -34.84 -6.78 -2.50
N ALA A 430 -33.79 -6.75 -1.68
CA ALA A 430 -33.39 -5.62 -0.86
C ALA A 430 -32.44 -4.64 -1.57
N ASP A 431 -32.17 -4.87 -2.86
CA ASP A 431 -31.28 -4.07 -3.71
C ASP A 431 -29.90 -3.83 -3.08
N TYR A 432 -29.12 -4.91 -2.92
CA TYR A 432 -27.77 -4.81 -2.37
C TYR A 432 -26.76 -4.12 -3.30
N THR A 433 -27.14 -3.79 -4.54
CA THR A 433 -26.29 -3.05 -5.49
C THR A 433 -25.88 -1.66 -4.96
N GLN A 434 -26.71 -1.08 -4.08
CA GLN A 434 -26.46 0.21 -3.43
C GLN A 434 -25.19 0.20 -2.57
N TYR A 435 -24.76 -0.96 -2.08
CA TYR A 435 -23.66 -1.09 -1.13
C TYR A 435 -22.29 -1.23 -1.77
N LYS A 436 -22.21 -1.57 -3.07
CA LYS A 436 -20.93 -1.80 -3.78
C LYS A 436 -20.05 -2.84 -3.09
N ASP A 437 -20.66 -3.88 -2.52
CA ASP A 437 -19.94 -4.83 -1.68
C ASP A 437 -19.29 -5.96 -2.50
N HIS A 438 -17.98 -6.03 -2.41
CA HIS A 438 -17.17 -7.13 -2.95
C HIS A 438 -17.49 -8.51 -2.36
N TRP A 439 -17.93 -8.62 -1.09
CA TRP A 439 -18.29 -9.92 -0.51
C TRP A 439 -19.59 -10.49 -1.08
N VAL A 440 -20.55 -9.60 -1.41
CA VAL A 440 -21.72 -9.95 -2.21
C VAL A 440 -21.27 -10.42 -3.60
N ALA A 441 -20.31 -9.74 -4.24
CA ALA A 441 -19.80 -10.18 -5.53
C ALA A 441 -19.08 -11.54 -5.48
N TYR A 442 -18.31 -11.83 -4.43
CA TYR A 442 -17.76 -13.17 -4.19
C TYR A 442 -18.86 -14.23 -4.00
N SER A 443 -19.92 -13.91 -3.26
CA SER A 443 -21.08 -14.79 -3.07
C SER A 443 -21.77 -15.09 -4.40
N MET A 444 -22.02 -14.05 -5.21
CA MET A 444 -22.62 -14.18 -6.53
C MET A 444 -21.73 -14.98 -7.50
N ASN A 445 -20.41 -14.77 -7.41
CA ASN A 445 -19.45 -15.53 -8.21
C ASN A 445 -19.52 -17.02 -7.87
N GLU A 446 -19.57 -17.36 -6.59
CA GLU A 446 -19.60 -18.76 -6.17
C GLU A 446 -20.97 -19.42 -6.45
N ILE A 447 -22.10 -18.77 -6.15
CA ILE A 447 -23.42 -19.37 -6.33
C ILE A 447 -23.76 -19.66 -7.79
N THR A 448 -23.32 -18.81 -8.72
CA THR A 448 -23.55 -19.00 -10.17
C THR A 448 -22.78 -20.18 -10.74
N LYS A 449 -21.79 -20.75 -10.02
CA LYS A 449 -21.17 -22.04 -10.37
C LYS A 449 -22.11 -23.22 -10.12
N TYR A 450 -23.02 -23.09 -9.17
CA TYR A 450 -23.94 -24.17 -8.76
C TYR A 450 -25.35 -24.00 -9.31
N ILE A 451 -25.77 -22.76 -9.63
CA ILE A 451 -27.06 -22.43 -10.22
C ILE A 451 -26.82 -21.63 -11.51
N PRO A 452 -26.22 -22.24 -12.56
CA PRO A 452 -25.79 -21.51 -13.75
C PRO A 452 -26.96 -21.10 -14.66
N ASP A 453 -28.15 -21.68 -14.50
CA ASP A 453 -29.31 -21.43 -15.36
C ASP A 453 -30.17 -20.25 -14.90
N ASN A 454 -29.88 -19.65 -13.73
CA ASN A 454 -30.65 -18.53 -13.21
C ASN A 454 -30.09 -17.18 -13.70
N MET A 455 -30.70 -16.63 -14.75
CA MET A 455 -30.27 -15.37 -15.37
C MET A 455 -30.42 -14.14 -14.47
N ASP A 456 -31.33 -14.16 -13.50
CA ASP A 456 -31.51 -13.04 -12.57
C ASP A 456 -30.28 -12.84 -11.69
N TYR A 457 -29.53 -13.92 -11.39
CA TYR A 457 -28.29 -13.86 -10.62
C TYR A 457 -27.18 -13.17 -11.39
N TYR A 458 -27.05 -13.47 -12.69
CA TYR A 458 -26.09 -12.77 -13.54
C TYR A 458 -26.49 -11.30 -13.70
N ALA A 459 -27.76 -11.01 -13.92
CA ALA A 459 -28.26 -9.64 -14.06
C ALA A 459 -27.91 -8.80 -12.81
N PHE A 460 -28.25 -9.29 -11.62
CA PHE A 460 -27.93 -8.60 -10.35
C PHE A 460 -26.42 -8.41 -10.15
N ALA A 461 -25.62 -9.44 -10.42
CA ALA A 461 -24.17 -9.38 -10.23
C ALA A 461 -23.48 -8.36 -11.18
N LEU A 462 -23.95 -8.28 -12.42
CA LEU A 462 -23.48 -7.29 -13.39
C LEU A 462 -23.97 -5.87 -13.03
N GLU A 463 -25.22 -5.75 -12.58
CA GLU A 463 -25.80 -4.48 -12.16
C GLU A 463 -25.05 -3.87 -10.96
N ASN A 464 -24.65 -4.70 -9.97
CA ASN A 464 -23.85 -4.27 -8.82
C ASN A 464 -22.57 -3.51 -9.21
N ALA A 465 -21.91 -3.91 -10.30
CA ALA A 465 -20.77 -3.15 -10.83
C ALA A 465 -21.25 -1.97 -11.70
N GLN A 466 -22.15 -2.22 -12.66
CA GLN A 466 -22.54 -1.26 -13.70
C GLN A 466 -23.08 0.05 -13.14
N VAL A 467 -23.99 0.02 -12.17
CA VAL A 467 -24.60 1.24 -11.61
C VAL A 467 -23.59 2.08 -10.82
N ASN A 468 -22.44 1.50 -10.49
CA ASN A 468 -21.41 2.08 -9.64
C ASN A 468 -20.10 2.42 -10.37
N LEU A 469 -19.98 2.11 -11.67
CA LEU A 469 -18.70 2.22 -12.40
C LEU A 469 -18.10 3.61 -12.34
N GLU A 470 -18.91 4.65 -12.51
CA GLU A 470 -18.41 6.03 -12.53
C GLU A 470 -17.84 6.46 -11.16
N GLU A 471 -18.49 6.06 -10.07
CA GLU A 471 -17.98 6.33 -8.72
C GLU A 471 -16.70 5.53 -8.42
N ILE A 472 -16.70 4.25 -8.79
CA ILE A 472 -15.56 3.36 -8.58
C ILE A 472 -14.35 3.92 -9.36
N LYS A 473 -14.51 4.19 -10.65
CA LYS A 473 -13.47 4.71 -11.54
C LYS A 473 -12.87 6.01 -11.01
N ASN A 474 -13.72 6.96 -10.63
CA ASN A 474 -13.29 8.30 -10.22
C ASN A 474 -12.84 8.41 -8.76
N ARG A 475 -12.95 7.34 -7.96
CA ARG A 475 -12.49 7.34 -6.56
C ARG A 475 -11.01 7.70 -6.45
N ASP A 476 -10.73 8.82 -5.79
CA ASP A 476 -9.40 9.38 -5.58
C ASP A 476 -8.45 8.45 -4.80
N THR A 477 -8.96 7.79 -3.76
CA THR A 477 -8.23 6.81 -2.95
C THR A 477 -8.08 5.46 -3.65
N THR A 478 -7.19 4.62 -3.15
CA THR A 478 -6.95 3.26 -3.64
C THR A 478 -8.15 2.34 -3.44
N TYR A 479 -8.91 2.55 -2.35
CA TYR A 479 -10.12 1.80 -1.98
C TYR A 479 -10.04 0.32 -2.38
N HIS A 480 -9.27 -0.45 -1.59
CA HIS A 480 -8.70 -1.74 -1.98
C HIS A 480 -9.72 -2.82 -2.38
N THR A 481 -10.97 -2.75 -1.92
CA THR A 481 -12.01 -3.73 -2.23
C THR A 481 -12.63 -3.55 -3.63
N TYR A 482 -12.48 -2.40 -4.29
CA TYR A 482 -13.10 -2.17 -5.61
C TYR A 482 -12.53 -3.08 -6.71
N LEU A 483 -11.24 -3.42 -6.66
CA LEU A 483 -10.69 -4.33 -7.66
C LEU A 483 -11.24 -5.75 -7.46
N GLU A 484 -11.42 -6.20 -6.21
CA GLU A 484 -12.06 -7.49 -5.91
C GLU A 484 -13.50 -7.53 -6.43
N LEU A 485 -14.29 -6.48 -6.18
CA LEU A 485 -15.65 -6.34 -6.72
C LEU A 485 -15.66 -6.49 -8.24
N LEU A 486 -14.86 -5.70 -8.95
CA LEU A 486 -14.82 -5.69 -10.41
C LEU A 486 -14.34 -7.04 -10.96
N MET A 487 -13.31 -7.64 -10.35
CA MET A 487 -12.77 -8.91 -10.84
C MET A 487 -13.69 -10.10 -10.56
N ALA A 488 -14.38 -10.11 -9.41
CA ALA A 488 -15.42 -11.11 -9.14
C ALA A 488 -16.58 -11.00 -10.12
N THR A 489 -16.99 -9.77 -10.48
CA THR A 489 -17.99 -9.52 -11.54
C THR A 489 -17.48 -9.93 -12.92
N PHE A 490 -16.20 -9.72 -13.24
CA PHE A 490 -15.62 -10.13 -14.52
C PHE A 490 -15.69 -11.65 -14.73
N GLU A 491 -15.35 -12.44 -13.72
CA GLU A 491 -15.48 -13.90 -13.80
C GLU A 491 -16.94 -14.36 -13.97
N ILE A 492 -17.91 -13.63 -13.42
CA ILE A 492 -19.35 -13.90 -13.63
C ILE A 492 -19.74 -13.56 -15.06
N TYR A 493 -19.31 -12.40 -15.57
CA TYR A 493 -19.52 -11.98 -16.95
C TYR A 493 -18.97 -13.02 -17.92
N ASP A 494 -17.71 -13.43 -17.74
CA ASP A 494 -17.04 -14.40 -18.58
C ASP A 494 -17.74 -15.77 -18.56
N ARG A 495 -18.11 -16.26 -17.37
CA ARG A 495 -18.90 -17.50 -17.22
C ARG A 495 -20.25 -17.43 -17.93
N MET A 496 -20.92 -16.29 -17.86
CA MET A 496 -22.20 -16.09 -18.55
C MET A 496 -22.03 -16.22 -20.07
N VAL A 497 -20.97 -15.62 -20.62
CA VAL A 497 -20.63 -15.67 -22.05
C VAL A 497 -20.24 -17.10 -22.46
N GLU A 498 -19.42 -17.79 -21.67
CA GLU A 498 -19.04 -19.20 -21.90
C GLU A 498 -20.27 -20.12 -21.92
N ASN A 499 -21.32 -19.80 -21.15
CA ASN A 499 -22.59 -20.52 -21.12
C ASN A 499 -23.59 -20.06 -22.21
N GLY A 500 -23.19 -19.17 -23.12
CA GLY A 500 -24.03 -18.69 -24.23
C GLY A 500 -25.04 -17.60 -23.85
N GLY A 501 -24.93 -17.02 -22.66
CA GLY A 501 -25.72 -15.87 -22.22
C GLY A 501 -25.29 -14.56 -22.89
N LEU A 502 -26.16 -13.55 -22.84
CA LEU A 502 -25.91 -12.22 -23.41
C LEU A 502 -26.12 -11.15 -22.34
N ALA A 503 -25.11 -10.30 -22.14
CA ALA A 503 -25.14 -9.15 -21.23
C ALA A 503 -25.81 -7.93 -21.90
N ALA A 504 -27.08 -8.04 -22.27
CA ALA A 504 -27.76 -6.96 -22.99
C ALA A 504 -27.78 -5.65 -22.17
N GLY A 505 -27.18 -4.59 -22.71
CA GLY A 505 -27.09 -3.29 -22.04
C GLY A 505 -25.93 -3.15 -21.04
N PHE A 506 -25.07 -4.17 -20.92
CA PHE A 506 -23.84 -4.07 -20.13
C PHE A 506 -22.74 -3.36 -20.92
N ASP A 507 -22.22 -2.27 -20.37
CA ASP A 507 -21.13 -1.52 -20.97
C ASP A 507 -19.78 -2.19 -20.67
N LEU A 508 -19.42 -3.19 -21.48
CA LEU A 508 -18.18 -3.94 -21.32
C LEU A 508 -16.94 -3.05 -21.44
N GLU A 509 -16.95 -2.08 -22.36
CA GLU A 509 -15.80 -1.20 -22.60
C GLU A 509 -15.53 -0.33 -21.35
N ALA A 510 -16.57 0.32 -20.81
CA ALA A 510 -16.46 1.09 -19.58
C ALA A 510 -16.06 0.21 -18.37
N PHE A 511 -16.55 -1.03 -18.32
CA PHE A 511 -16.20 -1.97 -17.27
C PHE A 511 -14.73 -2.37 -17.30
N LEU A 512 -14.20 -2.78 -18.46
CA LEU A 512 -12.78 -3.13 -18.63
C LEU A 512 -11.86 -1.94 -18.38
N ASN A 513 -12.24 -0.75 -18.87
CA ASN A 513 -11.51 0.49 -18.58
C ASN A 513 -11.46 0.78 -17.08
N THR A 514 -12.56 0.54 -16.36
CA THR A 514 -12.63 0.73 -14.92
C THR A 514 -11.76 -0.29 -14.18
N ILE A 515 -11.75 -1.57 -14.59
CA ILE A 515 -10.85 -2.59 -14.05
C ILE A 515 -9.40 -2.12 -14.15
N TYR A 516 -8.94 -1.72 -15.34
CA TYR A 516 -7.56 -1.27 -15.53
C TYR A 516 -7.25 -0.02 -14.71
N THR A 517 -8.17 0.95 -14.71
CA THR A 517 -8.02 2.19 -13.93
C THR A 517 -7.89 1.90 -12.43
N ARG A 518 -8.68 0.96 -11.89
CA ARG A 518 -8.59 0.57 -10.48
C ARG A 518 -7.33 -0.22 -10.16
N ALA A 519 -6.92 -1.11 -11.05
CA ALA A 519 -5.68 -1.86 -10.90
C ALA A 519 -4.49 -0.90 -10.85
N ASP A 520 -4.36 0.06 -11.77
CA ASP A 520 -3.29 1.06 -11.70
C ASP A 520 -3.42 1.98 -10.47
N ARG A 521 -4.65 2.42 -10.12
CA ARG A 521 -4.88 3.30 -8.96
C ARG A 521 -4.45 2.66 -7.64
N GLN A 522 -4.52 1.33 -7.50
CA GLN A 522 -4.05 0.64 -6.29
C GLN A 522 -2.54 0.81 -6.06
N LEU A 523 -1.75 1.03 -7.12
CA LEU A 523 -0.31 1.29 -7.01
C LEU A 523 0.01 2.57 -6.22
N ASN A 524 -0.93 3.52 -6.10
CA ASN A 524 -0.78 4.70 -5.23
C ASN A 524 -0.81 4.37 -3.74
N GLY A 525 -1.24 3.16 -3.39
CA GLY A 525 -1.17 2.58 -2.06
C GLY A 525 -0.01 1.61 -1.91
N TYR A 526 0.87 1.44 -2.88
CA TYR A 526 2.01 0.53 -2.76
C TYR A 526 3.25 1.25 -2.24
N PHE A 527 3.91 0.66 -1.25
CA PHE A 527 5.17 1.18 -0.69
C PHE A 527 6.35 0.83 -1.58
N TYR A 528 6.47 1.55 -2.69
CA TYR A 528 7.72 1.63 -3.43
C TYR A 528 8.82 2.33 -2.61
N PRO A 529 10.12 2.10 -2.93
CA PRO A 529 11.25 2.83 -2.34
C PRO A 529 11.05 4.36 -2.22
N GLU A 530 10.50 5.01 -3.25
CA GLU A 530 10.28 6.46 -3.30
C GLU A 530 9.24 6.98 -2.30
N TYR A 531 8.40 6.12 -1.72
CA TYR A 531 7.53 6.47 -0.59
C TYR A 531 8.08 5.93 0.72
N ALA A 532 8.52 4.68 0.72
CA ALA A 532 9.01 3.99 1.91
C ALA A 532 10.18 4.74 2.56
N MET A 533 11.09 5.31 1.74
CA MET A 533 12.28 6.01 2.24
C MET A 533 11.98 7.21 3.15
N TYR A 534 10.75 7.74 3.12
CA TYR A 534 10.34 8.86 3.97
C TYR A 534 9.63 8.42 5.25
N MET A 535 9.47 7.12 5.48
CA MET A 535 8.94 6.54 6.73
C MET A 535 10.05 6.33 7.75
N ASP A 536 9.70 5.97 8.99
CA ASP A 536 10.69 5.86 10.06
C ASP A 536 11.64 4.67 9.86
N ASN A 537 11.06 3.52 9.47
CA ASN A 537 11.73 2.27 9.17
C ASN A 537 11.28 1.75 7.79
N PRO A 538 11.95 2.17 6.69
CA PRO A 538 11.50 1.86 5.34
C PRO A 538 11.47 0.36 5.00
N GLU A 539 12.47 -0.42 5.42
CA GLU A 539 12.56 -1.85 5.09
C GLU A 539 11.42 -2.68 5.66
N ARG A 540 10.86 -2.27 6.81
CA ARG A 540 9.77 -2.99 7.48
C ARG A 540 8.47 -2.97 6.67
N ILE A 541 8.26 -1.93 5.88
CA ILE A 541 7.02 -1.65 5.14
C ILE A 541 7.22 -1.64 3.63
N LEU A 542 8.44 -1.89 3.16
CA LEU A 542 8.74 -1.91 1.74
C LEU A 542 7.91 -3.00 1.06
N ASN A 543 7.45 -2.71 -0.16
CA ASN A 543 6.79 -3.68 -1.03
C ASN A 543 5.45 -4.24 -0.48
N THR A 544 4.75 -3.47 0.36
CA THR A 544 3.40 -3.76 0.85
C THR A 544 2.41 -2.64 0.54
N PHE A 545 1.13 -2.83 0.88
CA PHE A 545 0.07 -1.85 0.63
C PHE A 545 -0.32 -1.04 1.88
N MET A 546 -0.60 0.25 1.68
CA MET A 546 -0.92 1.24 2.69
C MET A 546 -2.26 1.94 2.40
N VAL A 547 -2.88 2.43 3.47
CA VAL A 547 -4.00 3.37 3.39
C VAL A 547 -3.44 4.78 3.59
N ARG A 548 -3.18 5.49 2.48
CA ARG A 548 -2.52 6.81 2.50
C ARG A 548 -3.19 7.82 3.43
N HIS A 549 -4.51 7.96 3.33
CA HIS A 549 -5.32 8.95 4.06
C HIS A 549 -5.59 8.59 5.52
N ASP A 550 -5.02 7.47 6.00
CA ASP A 550 -4.99 7.10 7.40
C ASP A 550 -3.53 7.09 7.89
N GLY A 551 -2.80 8.16 7.59
CA GLY A 551 -1.40 8.29 7.99
C GLY A 551 -0.46 7.23 7.42
N TYR A 552 -0.74 6.74 6.21
CA TYR A 552 -0.04 5.62 5.56
C TYR A 552 -0.13 4.28 6.29
N ARG A 553 -1.14 4.08 7.13
CA ARG A 553 -1.35 2.84 7.89
C ARG A 553 -1.24 1.59 7.01
N VAL A 554 -0.57 0.57 7.53
CA VAL A 554 -0.55 -0.78 6.95
C VAL A 554 -1.23 -1.72 7.93
N ARG A 555 -2.25 -2.45 7.50
CA ARG A 555 -2.84 -3.55 8.27
C ARG A 555 -2.94 -4.80 7.40
N ILE A 556 -2.98 -5.94 8.05
CA ILE A 556 -3.08 -7.23 7.37
C ILE A 556 -4.32 -7.32 6.46
N ASP A 557 -5.46 -6.72 6.84
CA ASP A 557 -6.67 -6.69 6.02
C ASP A 557 -6.56 -5.74 4.82
N ASP A 558 -5.96 -4.56 5.02
CA ASP A 558 -5.69 -3.64 3.91
C ASP A 558 -4.80 -4.32 2.84
N VAL A 559 -3.80 -5.09 3.28
CA VAL A 559 -2.88 -5.84 2.39
C VAL A 559 -3.59 -7.02 1.72
N GLN A 560 -4.38 -7.77 2.48
CA GLN A 560 -5.17 -8.92 2.01
C GLN A 560 -6.09 -8.54 0.85
N HIS A 561 -6.83 -7.43 0.94
CA HIS A 561 -7.74 -7.01 -0.11
C HIS A 561 -7.02 -6.62 -1.41
N ASN A 562 -5.85 -5.95 -1.31
CA ASN A 562 -5.03 -5.68 -2.50
C ASN A 562 -4.52 -6.99 -3.12
N ILE A 563 -4.05 -7.95 -2.29
CA ILE A 563 -3.63 -9.27 -2.78
C ILE A 563 -4.78 -9.98 -3.50
N GLY A 564 -5.99 -9.98 -2.92
CA GLY A 564 -7.18 -10.59 -3.54
C GLY A 564 -7.51 -9.99 -4.90
N GLY A 565 -7.54 -8.66 -4.99
CA GLY A 565 -7.83 -7.96 -6.26
C GLY A 565 -6.78 -8.26 -7.34
N TYR A 566 -5.49 -8.14 -7.00
CA TYR A 566 -4.42 -8.45 -7.95
C TYR A 566 -4.34 -9.93 -8.29
N TYR A 567 -4.66 -10.83 -7.37
CA TYR A 567 -4.71 -12.27 -7.62
C TYR A 567 -5.74 -12.58 -8.71
N LEU A 568 -6.96 -12.07 -8.58
CA LEU A 568 -7.98 -12.27 -9.61
C LEU A 568 -7.60 -11.60 -10.93
N TYR A 569 -7.03 -10.39 -10.89
CA TYR A 569 -6.53 -9.70 -12.09
C TYR A 569 -5.46 -10.53 -12.81
N TYR A 570 -4.47 -11.05 -12.08
CA TYR A 570 -3.43 -11.93 -12.62
C TYR A 570 -4.02 -13.20 -13.24
N MET A 571 -4.90 -13.89 -12.53
CA MET A 571 -5.51 -15.14 -13.00
C MET A 571 -6.37 -14.95 -14.26
N ASN A 572 -6.90 -13.75 -14.47
CA ASN A 572 -7.81 -13.43 -15.57
C ASN A 572 -7.19 -12.49 -16.62
N TYR A 573 -5.90 -12.15 -16.52
CA TYR A 573 -5.27 -11.12 -17.35
C TYR A 573 -5.39 -11.41 -18.85
N ASP A 574 -5.08 -12.63 -19.28
CA ASP A 574 -5.16 -13.01 -20.69
C ASP A 574 -6.59 -12.92 -21.23
N LYS A 575 -7.59 -13.26 -20.41
CA LYS A 575 -9.01 -13.11 -20.76
C LYS A 575 -9.38 -11.63 -20.86
N LEU A 576 -8.99 -10.80 -19.89
CA LEU A 576 -9.21 -9.34 -19.92
C LEU A 576 -8.63 -8.72 -21.19
N VAL A 577 -7.41 -9.09 -21.58
CA VAL A 577 -6.77 -8.64 -22.82
C VAL A 577 -7.55 -9.13 -24.04
N ALA A 578 -7.96 -10.40 -24.06
CA ALA A 578 -8.77 -10.95 -25.16
C ALA A 578 -10.13 -10.26 -25.32
N TYR A 579 -10.72 -9.74 -24.24
CA TYR A 579 -11.92 -8.90 -24.28
C TYR A 579 -11.66 -7.42 -24.64
N GLY A 580 -10.41 -7.02 -24.87
CA GLY A 580 -10.04 -5.68 -25.34
C GLY A 580 -9.68 -4.67 -24.23
N MET A 581 -9.32 -5.12 -23.03
CA MET A 581 -9.00 -4.22 -21.91
C MET A 581 -7.93 -3.16 -22.25
N LEU A 582 -6.85 -3.53 -22.95
CA LEU A 582 -5.76 -2.60 -23.28
C LEU A 582 -6.17 -1.55 -24.31
N ASP A 583 -7.04 -1.92 -25.26
CA ASP A 583 -7.60 -0.99 -26.24
C ASP A 583 -8.36 0.15 -25.54
N THR A 584 -9.05 -0.16 -24.44
CA THR A 584 -9.84 0.83 -23.67
C THR A 584 -9.00 1.91 -22.97
N VAL A 585 -7.68 1.68 -22.80
CA VAL A 585 -6.75 2.60 -22.13
C VAL A 585 -5.66 3.12 -23.07
N GLY A 586 -5.76 2.80 -24.36
CA GLY A 586 -4.81 3.22 -25.38
C GLY A 586 -3.41 2.63 -25.18
N LYS A 587 -3.33 1.39 -24.68
CA LYS A 587 -2.07 0.68 -24.41
C LYS A 587 -1.86 -0.52 -25.32
#